data_AF-A0A7H5EWH4-F1
#
_entry.id   AF-A0A7H5EWH4-F1
#
_cell.length_a   1.000
_cell.length_b   1.000
_cell.length_c   1.000
_cell.angle_alpha   90.00
_cell.angle_beta   90.00
_cell.angle_gamma   90.00
#
_symmetry.space_group_name_H-M   'P 1'
#
loop_
_entity.id
_entity.type
_entity.pdbx_description
1 polymer ?
#
loop_
_entity_poly.entity_id
_entity_poly.type
_entity_poly.pdbx_seq_one_letter_code
_entity_poly.pdbx_strand_id
1 'polypeptide(L)'
;MPNQDGLAFIPNQRQQQKIHAAFRILLSSYSRYYNTKYDKRGSLIRAKTKYKPGYSDFIPKNEDLTEDTPFTRFVPYLKVCFRYIHQNPVTAGYALTPKAWRFGSAPDYASIRDEQICNYALSEKLLGIKRL
;
A
#
# COMPACT_ATOMS: atom_id res chain seq x y z
N MET A 1 21.29 -30.88 -13.06
CA MET A 1 21.24 -30.96 -11.58
C MET A 1 19.96 -30.28 -11.11
N PRO A 2 19.12 -30.90 -10.28
CA PRO A 2 17.93 -30.26 -9.73
C PRO A 2 18.22 -29.48 -8.42
N ASN A 3 17.55 -28.33 -8.28
CA ASN A 3 17.27 -27.48 -7.10
C ASN A 3 18.33 -26.50 -6.53
N GLN A 4 18.02 -25.19 -6.63
CA GLN A 4 18.17 -24.20 -5.53
C GLN A 4 17.10 -23.09 -5.51
N ASP A 5 16.32 -22.88 -6.58
CA ASP A 5 15.27 -21.85 -6.57
C ASP A 5 13.94 -22.42 -6.05
N GLY A 6 13.74 -22.32 -4.73
CA GLY A 6 12.41 -22.53 -4.15
C GLY A 6 11.39 -21.60 -4.81
N LEU A 7 10.30 -22.16 -5.33
CA LEU A 7 9.09 -21.49 -5.83
C LEU A 7 9.29 -19.99 -6.14
N ALA A 8 10.08 -19.71 -7.17
CA ALA A 8 10.34 -18.33 -7.57
C ALA A 8 9.01 -17.65 -7.91
N PHE A 9 8.69 -16.57 -7.21
CA PHE A 9 7.56 -15.72 -7.54
C PHE A 9 7.67 -15.29 -9.00
N ILE A 10 6.75 -15.78 -9.86
CA ILE A 10 6.60 -15.29 -11.23
C ILE A 10 5.59 -14.15 -11.17
N PRO A 11 6.01 -12.87 -11.07
CA PRO A 11 5.07 -11.78 -11.15
C PRO A 11 4.33 -11.86 -12.49
N ASN A 12 3.02 -11.61 -12.46
CA ASN A 12 2.28 -11.34 -13.67
C ASN A 12 2.88 -10.08 -14.32
N GLN A 13 3.77 -10.27 -15.28
CA GLN A 13 4.58 -9.22 -15.93
C GLN A 13 3.70 -8.07 -16.43
N ARG A 14 2.51 -8.38 -16.96
CA ARG A 14 1.54 -7.39 -17.45
C ARG A 14 0.98 -6.51 -16.33
N GLN A 15 0.66 -7.09 -15.17
CA GLN A 15 0.17 -6.33 -14.01
C GLN A 15 1.28 -5.46 -13.41
N GLN A 16 2.50 -5.98 -13.31
CA GLN A 16 3.65 -5.22 -12.82
C GLN A 16 3.95 -4.00 -13.71
N GLN A 17 3.93 -4.17 -15.03
CA GLN A 17 4.09 -3.08 -15.98
C GLN A 17 3.03 -1.98 -15.82
N LYS A 18 1.77 -2.36 -15.59
CA LYS A 18 0.67 -1.40 -15.34
C LYS A 18 0.93 -0.58 -14.07
N ILE A 19 1.33 -1.23 -12.98
CA ILE A 19 1.67 -0.55 -11.72
C ILE A 19 2.85 0.40 -11.93
N HIS A 20 3.92 -0.05 -12.58
CA HIS A 20 5.09 0.78 -12.88
C HIS A 20 4.71 2.02 -13.72
N ALA A 21 3.86 1.84 -14.75
CA ALA A 21 3.39 2.93 -15.57
C ALA A 21 2.58 3.95 -14.77
N ALA A 22 1.65 3.49 -13.91
CA ALA A 22 0.85 4.35 -13.05
C ALA A 22 1.72 5.15 -12.06
N PHE A 23 2.67 4.50 -11.38
CA PHE A 23 3.62 5.19 -10.49
C PHE A 23 4.48 6.21 -11.22
N ARG A 24 4.97 5.88 -12.42
CA ARG A 24 5.73 6.83 -13.24
C ARG A 24 4.92 8.09 -13.56
N ILE A 25 3.65 7.93 -13.94
CA ILE A 25 2.75 9.05 -14.23
C ILE A 25 2.53 9.88 -12.96
N LEU A 26 2.19 9.24 -11.83
CA LEU A 26 1.96 9.91 -10.55
C LEU A 26 3.16 10.76 -10.09
N LEU A 27 4.36 10.17 -10.10
CA LEU A 27 5.56 10.85 -9.59
C LEU A 27 6.00 11.99 -10.52
N SER A 28 5.87 11.80 -11.84
CA SER A 28 6.22 12.83 -12.82
C SER A 28 5.21 13.97 -12.86
N SER A 29 3.91 13.70 -12.73
CA SER A 29 2.87 14.72 -12.68
C SER A 29 3.02 15.60 -11.44
N TYR A 30 3.24 14.99 -10.28
CA TYR A 30 3.50 15.71 -9.03
C TYR A 30 4.78 16.56 -9.14
N SER A 31 5.88 15.98 -9.62
CA SER A 31 7.15 16.71 -9.74
C SER A 31 7.04 17.91 -10.69
N ARG A 32 6.31 17.75 -11.81
CA ARG A 32 6.05 18.84 -12.75
C ARG A 32 5.24 19.96 -12.10
N TYR A 33 4.12 19.61 -11.44
CA TYR A 33 3.28 20.59 -10.76
C TYR A 33 4.06 21.37 -9.70
N TYR A 34 4.82 20.68 -8.84
CA TYR A 34 5.61 21.31 -7.79
C TYR A 34 6.67 22.25 -8.37
N ASN A 35 7.44 21.78 -9.36
CA ASN A 35 8.48 22.60 -9.99
C ASN A 35 7.92 23.86 -10.64
N THR A 36 6.78 23.75 -11.34
CA THR A 36 6.08 24.91 -11.91
C THR A 36 5.58 25.87 -10.81
N LYS A 37 4.99 25.35 -9.73
CA LYS A 37 4.43 26.15 -8.64
C LYS A 37 5.48 26.97 -7.88
N TYR A 38 6.68 26.43 -7.70
CA TYR A 38 7.72 27.03 -6.85
C TYR A 38 8.95 27.52 -7.64
N ASP A 39 8.83 27.65 -8.96
CA ASP A 39 9.93 28.02 -9.88
C ASP A 39 11.22 27.21 -9.62
N LYS A 40 11.06 25.89 -9.49
CA LYS A 40 12.16 24.94 -9.28
C LYS A 40 12.40 24.10 -10.54
N ARG A 41 13.56 23.48 -10.60
CA ARG A 41 13.96 22.56 -11.67
C ARG A 41 14.58 21.30 -11.08
N GLY A 42 14.58 20.22 -11.85
CA GLY A 42 15.23 18.95 -11.48
C GLY A 42 14.29 17.91 -10.88
N SER A 43 14.88 16.78 -10.50
CA SER A 43 14.15 15.62 -9.94
C SER A 43 13.86 15.83 -8.46
N LEU A 44 12.60 15.76 -8.07
CA LEU A 44 12.19 15.82 -6.65
C LEU A 44 12.18 14.44 -5.99
N ILE A 45 11.92 13.40 -6.77
CA ILE A 45 11.76 12.04 -6.27
C ILE A 45 13.00 11.23 -6.63
N ARG A 46 13.48 10.42 -5.69
CA ARG A 46 14.60 9.49 -5.91
C ARG A 46 14.20 8.46 -6.97
N ALA A 47 15.05 8.26 -7.97
CA ALA A 47 14.88 7.20 -8.95
C ALA A 47 14.96 5.81 -8.33
N LYS A 48 14.38 4.80 -9.00
CA LYS A 48 14.41 3.38 -8.61
C LYS A 48 13.74 3.12 -7.25
N THR A 49 12.44 3.38 -7.17
CA THR A 49 11.60 3.06 -6.00
C THR A 49 11.71 1.58 -5.64
N LYS A 50 11.92 1.28 -4.36
CA LYS A 50 11.97 -0.09 -3.83
C LYS A 50 10.56 -0.58 -3.52
N TYR A 51 10.31 -1.87 -3.71
CA TYR A 51 9.07 -2.53 -3.30
C TYR A 51 9.37 -3.89 -2.66
N LYS A 52 8.51 -4.32 -1.75
CA LYS A 52 8.51 -5.68 -1.17
C LYS A 52 7.07 -6.21 -1.23
N PRO A 53 6.81 -7.38 -1.82
CA PRO A 53 5.48 -8.00 -1.75
C PRO A 53 5.12 -8.29 -0.30
N GLY A 54 3.99 -7.77 0.19
CA GLY A 54 3.63 -7.87 1.61
C GLY A 54 3.21 -9.28 2.08
N TYR A 55 3.14 -10.26 1.18
CA TYR A 55 2.94 -11.67 1.51
C TYR A 55 4.23 -12.51 1.43
N SER A 56 5.37 -11.90 1.07
CA SER A 56 6.62 -12.65 0.84
C SER A 56 7.10 -13.43 2.07
N ASP A 57 6.78 -12.97 3.28
CA ASP A 57 7.19 -13.63 4.53
C ASP A 57 6.09 -14.54 5.13
N PHE A 58 4.99 -14.80 4.39
CA PHE A 58 3.86 -15.57 4.90
C PHE A 58 3.42 -16.67 3.94
N ILE A 59 3.47 -17.91 4.42
CA ILE A 59 2.97 -19.10 3.71
C ILE A 59 1.81 -19.66 4.55
N PRO A 60 0.54 -19.47 4.14
CA PRO A 60 -0.59 -20.09 4.84
C PRO A 60 -0.56 -21.62 4.67
N LYS A 61 -1.16 -22.34 5.62
CA LYS A 61 -1.44 -23.76 5.42
C LYS A 61 -2.63 -23.89 4.45
N ASN A 62 -2.60 -24.91 3.59
CA ASN A 62 -3.63 -25.09 2.54
C ASN A 62 -5.06 -25.19 3.10
N GLU A 63 -5.22 -25.69 4.32
CA GLU A 63 -6.51 -25.88 5.00
C GLU A 63 -7.20 -24.55 5.35
N ASP A 64 -6.43 -23.46 5.46
CA ASP A 64 -6.96 -22.12 5.78
C ASP A 64 -7.47 -21.37 4.54
N LEU A 65 -7.23 -21.92 3.34
CA LEU A 65 -7.55 -21.26 2.07
C LEU A 65 -8.90 -21.73 1.52
N THR A 66 -9.82 -20.80 1.32
CA THR A 66 -11.05 -21.04 0.53
C THR A 66 -10.98 -20.24 -0.77
N GLU A 67 -11.57 -20.76 -1.85
CA GLU A 67 -11.54 -20.08 -3.16
C GLU A 67 -12.16 -18.67 -3.11
N ASP A 68 -13.17 -18.48 -2.26
CA ASP A 68 -13.90 -17.21 -2.16
C ASP A 68 -13.19 -16.13 -1.35
N THR A 69 -12.20 -16.49 -0.52
CA THR A 69 -11.47 -15.51 0.31
C THR A 69 -10.02 -15.37 -0.12
N PRO A 70 -9.54 -14.13 -0.40
CA PRO A 70 -8.15 -13.95 -0.79
C PRO A 70 -7.24 -14.25 0.40
N PHE A 71 -6.18 -15.02 0.13
CA PHE A 71 -5.22 -15.45 1.15
C PHE A 71 -4.58 -14.27 1.90
N THR A 72 -4.53 -13.06 1.30
CA THR A 72 -3.99 -11.85 1.92
C THR A 72 -4.65 -11.50 3.24
N ARG A 73 -5.90 -11.94 3.47
CA ARG A 73 -6.62 -11.72 4.73
C ARG A 73 -5.96 -12.41 5.91
N PHE A 74 -5.26 -13.52 5.63
CA PHE A 74 -4.53 -14.31 6.60
C PHE A 74 -3.10 -13.83 6.81
N VAL A 75 -2.60 -12.88 6.00
CA VAL A 75 -1.23 -12.37 6.10
C VAL A 75 -1.14 -11.33 7.23
N PRO A 76 -0.56 -11.65 8.41
CA PRO A 76 -0.55 -10.73 9.55
C PRO A 76 0.28 -9.48 9.25
N TYR A 77 1.35 -9.64 8.47
CA TYR A 77 2.24 -8.56 8.07
C TYR A 77 1.50 -7.42 7.35
N LEU A 78 0.50 -7.71 6.50
CA LEU A 78 -0.26 -6.67 5.81
C LEU A 78 -1.10 -5.83 6.77
N LYS A 79 -1.71 -6.45 7.79
CA LYS A 79 -2.44 -5.74 8.85
C LYS A 79 -1.50 -4.90 9.72
N VAL A 80 -0.29 -5.40 9.98
CA VAL A 80 0.76 -4.65 10.67
C VAL A 80 1.17 -3.43 9.85
N CYS A 81 1.43 -3.58 8.54
CA CYS A 81 1.74 -2.46 7.64
C CYS A 81 0.61 -1.41 7.61
N PHE A 82 -0.65 -1.85 7.54
CA PHE A 82 -1.81 -0.95 7.58
C PHE A 82 -1.81 -0.11 8.86
N ARG A 83 -1.68 -0.76 10.03
CA ARG A 83 -1.62 -0.07 11.33
C ARG A 83 -0.40 0.82 11.45
N TYR A 84 0.75 0.35 10.99
CA TYR A 84 2.01 1.10 11.00
C TYR A 84 1.85 2.43 10.23
N ILE A 85 1.33 2.38 9.00
CA ILE A 85 1.11 3.57 8.18
C ILE A 85 0.19 4.58 8.89
N HIS A 86 -0.89 4.12 9.51
CA HIS A 86 -1.81 5.00 10.25
C HIS A 86 -1.24 5.51 11.58
N GLN A 87 -0.33 4.77 12.21
CA GLN A 87 0.30 5.16 13.46
C GLN A 87 1.49 6.11 13.26
N ASN A 88 2.13 6.10 12.09
CA ASN A 88 3.28 6.96 11.74
C ASN A 88 3.13 8.44 12.18
N PRO A 89 2.02 9.15 11.89
CA PRO A 89 1.88 10.54 12.34
C PRO A 89 1.89 10.71 13.86
N VAL A 90 1.40 9.72 14.61
CA VAL A 90 1.42 9.75 16.07
C VAL A 90 2.81 9.45 16.60
N THR A 91 3.45 8.39 16.10
CA THR A 91 4.82 8.03 16.49
C THR A 91 5.82 9.14 16.19
N ALA A 92 5.60 9.91 15.12
CA ALA A 92 6.42 11.05 14.75
C ALA A 92 6.05 12.35 15.49
N GLY A 93 5.04 12.34 16.37
CA GLY A 93 4.62 13.50 17.16
C GLY A 93 3.80 14.54 16.39
N TYR A 94 3.30 14.22 15.19
CA TYR A 94 2.51 15.14 14.36
C TYR A 94 0.99 15.09 14.64
N ALA A 95 0.50 14.06 15.34
CA ALA A 95 -0.90 13.93 15.70
C ALA A 95 -1.08 13.21 17.05
N LEU A 96 -2.13 13.58 17.80
CA LEU A 96 -2.47 12.90 19.05
C LEU A 96 -3.06 11.49 18.81
N THR A 97 -3.78 11.30 17.71
CA THR A 97 -4.36 10.02 17.31
C THR A 97 -4.26 9.86 15.79
N PRO A 98 -4.30 8.63 15.24
CA PRO A 98 -4.30 8.42 13.78
C PRO A 98 -5.42 9.18 13.07
N LYS A 99 -6.60 9.21 13.69
CA LYS A 99 -7.82 9.86 13.20
C LYS A 99 -7.73 11.39 13.17
N ALA A 100 -6.81 11.99 13.92
CA ALA A 100 -6.57 13.43 13.90
C ALA A 100 -5.65 13.86 12.73
N TRP A 101 -4.99 12.91 12.06
CA TRP A 101 -4.09 13.21 10.96
C TRP A 101 -4.84 13.40 9.63
N ARG A 102 -5.05 14.66 9.24
CA ARG A 102 -5.83 15.03 8.04
C ARG A 102 -5.20 14.59 6.70
N PHE A 103 -3.90 14.29 6.69
CA PHE A 103 -3.16 13.93 5.46
C PHE A 103 -3.01 12.41 5.29
N GLY A 104 -3.84 11.61 5.96
CA GLY A 104 -3.87 10.16 5.85
C GLY A 104 -5.29 9.63 5.75
N SER A 105 -5.42 8.33 5.51
CA SER A 105 -6.72 7.68 5.35
C SER A 105 -7.36 7.23 6.67
N ALA A 106 -6.67 7.32 7.81
CA ALA A 106 -7.22 6.91 9.11
C ALA A 106 -8.56 7.61 9.47
N PRO A 107 -8.76 8.91 9.20
CA PRO A 107 -10.06 9.57 9.43
C PRO A 107 -11.16 9.04 8.49
N ASP A 108 -10.81 8.66 7.26
CA ASP A 108 -11.74 8.07 6.28
C ASP A 108 -12.25 6.70 6.73
N TYR A 109 -11.34 5.81 7.17
CA TYR A 109 -11.73 4.51 7.77
C TYR A 109 -12.50 4.66 9.08
N ALA A 110 -12.32 5.78 9.78
CA ALA A 110 -13.03 6.10 11.00
C ALA A 110 -14.39 6.77 10.78
N SER A 111 -14.78 7.00 9.52
CA SER A 111 -16.02 7.70 9.15
C SER A 111 -16.15 9.11 9.75
N ILE A 112 -15.02 9.73 10.07
CA ILE A 112 -14.95 11.15 10.45
C ILE A 112 -15.04 12.03 9.19
N ARG A 113 -14.61 11.51 8.05
CA ARG A 113 -14.72 12.15 6.73
C ARG A 113 -14.84 11.09 5.62
N ASP A 114 -15.06 11.53 4.38
CA ASP A 114 -14.99 10.70 3.18
C ASP A 114 -14.42 11.47 1.99
N GLU A 115 -13.14 11.28 1.70
CA GLU A 115 -12.51 11.86 0.50
C GLU A 115 -12.74 11.03 -0.77
N GLN A 116 -13.43 9.89 -0.68
CA GLN A 116 -13.68 8.97 -1.80
C GLN A 116 -12.41 8.40 -2.48
N ILE A 117 -11.24 8.56 -1.86
CA ILE A 117 -9.96 8.02 -2.35
C ILE A 117 -9.81 6.53 -1.98
N CYS A 118 -10.33 6.13 -0.82
CA CYS A 118 -10.11 4.78 -0.29
C CYS A 118 -11.09 3.76 -0.89
N ASN A 119 -10.57 2.64 -1.37
CA ASN A 119 -11.39 1.50 -1.78
C ASN A 119 -11.70 0.61 -0.55
N TYR A 120 -12.77 0.93 0.17
CA TYR A 120 -13.16 0.21 1.40
C TYR A 120 -13.51 -1.26 1.12
N ALA A 121 -14.24 -1.54 0.04
CA ALA A 121 -14.62 -2.90 -0.34
C ALA A 121 -13.39 -3.79 -0.59
N LEU A 122 -12.38 -3.26 -1.29
CA LEU A 122 -11.12 -3.97 -1.51
C LEU A 122 -10.34 -4.16 -0.21
N SER A 123 -10.35 -3.17 0.69
CA SER A 123 -9.67 -3.24 1.99
C SER A 123 -10.29 -4.31 2.89
N GLU A 124 -11.62 -4.37 2.95
CA GLU A 124 -12.34 -5.40 3.68
C GLU A 124 -12.08 -6.77 3.06
N LYS A 125 -12.14 -6.90 1.73
CA LYS A 125 -11.86 -8.14 1.02
C LYS A 125 -10.43 -8.64 1.30
N LEU A 126 -9.43 -7.77 1.18
CA LEU A 126 -8.01 -8.16 1.26
C LEU A 126 -7.49 -8.27 2.70
N LEU A 127 -7.97 -7.45 3.62
CA LEU A 127 -7.41 -7.32 4.97
C LEU A 127 -8.42 -7.64 6.08
N GLY A 128 -9.72 -7.78 5.75
CA GLY A 128 -10.78 -7.91 6.75
C GLY A 128 -11.03 -6.64 7.57
N ILE A 129 -10.52 -5.49 7.12
CA ILE A 129 -10.67 -4.20 7.81
C ILE A 129 -11.85 -3.46 7.19
N LYS A 130 -12.89 -3.24 8.00
CA LYS A 130 -14.06 -2.47 7.60
C LYS A 130 -13.89 -1.00 7.94
N ARG A 131 -14.50 -0.15 7.14
CA ARG A 131 -14.79 1.23 7.53
C ARG A 131 -15.84 1.21 8.65
N LEU A 132 -15.68 2.09 9.64
CA LEU A 132 -16.60 2.22 10.77
C LEU A 132 -17.96 2.80 10.38
#